data_AF-A0A2E9K483-F1
#
_entry.id   AF-A0A2E9K483-F1
#
_cell.length_a   1.000
_cell.length_b   1.000
_cell.length_c   1.000
_cell.angle_alpha   90.00
_cell.angle_beta   90.00
_cell.angle_gamma   90.00
#
_symmetry.space_group_name_H-M   'P 1'
#
loop_
_entity.id
_entity.type
_entity.pdbx_description
1 polymer ?
#
loop_
_entity_poly.entity_id
_entity_poly.type
_entity_poly.pdbx_seq_one_letter_code
_entity_poly.pdbx_strand_id
1 'polypeptide(L)'
;MLQNFQVIEHPLNAYLESCYQNIFLKPHSDELSDSFVRSSVADKALNTFYYAQPQEVCARAFEAFIQDQPLKNALLVRGTKLSGEAKLGVYPRGEERPLLDQSFKDYFSRLGYAVDKQSLVK
;
A
#
# COMPACT_ATOMS: atom_id res chain seq x y z
N MET A 1 14.22 8.44 -8.62
CA MET A 1 15.31 7.77 -7.89
C MET A 1 15.14 8.05 -6.42
N LEU A 2 15.14 7.03 -5.57
CA LEU A 2 15.24 7.21 -4.11
C LEU A 2 16.62 7.81 -3.83
N GLN A 3 16.66 9.05 -3.38
CA GLN A 3 17.90 9.70 -2.97
C GLN A 3 18.34 9.08 -1.65
N ASN A 4 19.65 8.84 -1.48
CA ASN A 4 20.25 8.29 -0.25
C ASN A 4 20.16 9.31 0.90
N PHE A 5 18.96 9.51 1.42
CA PHE A 5 18.75 10.19 2.69
C PHE A 5 19.09 9.22 3.82
N GLN A 6 19.77 9.72 4.86
CA GLN A 6 19.94 8.94 6.07
C GLN A 6 18.57 8.62 6.66
N VAL A 7 18.36 7.35 7.02
CA VAL A 7 17.16 6.92 7.72
C VAL A 7 17.11 7.67 9.04
N ILE A 8 16.04 8.43 9.24
CA ILE A 8 15.77 9.08 10.53
C ILE A 8 15.10 8.02 11.41
N GLU A 9 15.77 7.61 12.48
CA GLU A 9 15.16 6.74 13.48
C GLU A 9 13.99 7.46 14.14
N HIS A 10 12.78 7.08 13.75
CA HIS A 10 11.55 7.66 14.26
C HIS A 10 10.46 6.60 14.25
N PRO A 11 9.63 6.48 15.32
CA PRO A 11 8.59 5.45 15.38
C PRO A 11 7.66 5.46 14.16
N LEU A 12 7.32 6.63 13.64
CA LEU A 12 6.49 6.75 12.43
C LEU A 12 7.16 6.15 11.18
N ASN A 13 8.48 6.26 11.05
CA ASN A 13 9.22 5.65 9.94
C ASN A 13 9.24 4.13 10.08
N ALA A 14 9.32 3.59 11.30
CA ALA A 14 9.21 2.15 11.52
C ALA A 14 7.83 1.59 11.10
N TYR A 15 6.73 2.31 11.37
CA TYR A 15 5.40 1.91 10.86
C TYR A 15 5.29 2.03 9.35
N LEU A 16 5.90 3.06 8.75
CA LEU A 16 5.93 3.21 7.31
C LEU A 16 6.73 2.09 6.62
N GLU A 17 7.90 1.75 7.18
CA GLU A 17 8.74 0.65 6.72
C GLU A 17 8.00 -0.68 6.83
N SER A 18 7.33 -0.95 7.95
CA SER A 18 6.49 -2.14 8.11
C SER A 18 5.36 -2.18 7.06
N CYS A 19 4.74 -1.04 6.75
CA CYS A 19 3.75 -0.96 5.69
C CYS A 19 4.36 -1.28 4.32
N TYR A 20 5.54 -0.76 3.98
CA TYR A 20 6.21 -1.10 2.73
C TYR A 20 6.60 -2.58 2.66
N GLN A 21 7.13 -3.14 3.74
CA GLN A 21 7.45 -4.57 3.81
C GLN A 21 6.21 -5.42 3.51
N ASN A 22 5.07 -5.11 4.14
CA ASN A 22 3.83 -5.86 3.90
C ASN A 22 3.23 -5.65 2.51
N ILE A 23 3.55 -4.54 1.83
CA ILE A 23 3.15 -4.30 0.42
C ILE A 23 4.02 -5.12 -0.53
N PHE A 24 5.33 -5.14 -0.31
CA PHE A 24 6.30 -5.68 -1.28
C PHE A 24 6.70 -7.12 -1.03
N LEU A 25 6.59 -7.61 0.20
CA LEU A 25 7.11 -8.90 0.64
C LEU A 25 6.01 -9.75 1.28
N LYS A 26 6.25 -11.06 1.31
CA LYS A 26 5.44 -11.99 2.10
C LYS A 26 5.79 -11.88 3.59
N PRO A 27 4.84 -12.20 4.50
CA PRO A 27 5.12 -12.20 5.93
C PRO A 27 6.33 -13.08 6.28
N HIS A 28 7.25 -12.54 7.09
CA HIS A 28 8.44 -13.24 7.58
C HIS A 28 9.34 -13.81 6.48
N SER A 29 9.39 -13.16 5.31
CA SER A 29 10.15 -13.63 4.16
C SER A 29 10.70 -12.46 3.33
N ASP A 30 11.79 -12.71 2.60
CA ASP A 30 12.32 -11.82 1.56
C ASP A 30 11.70 -12.09 0.18
N GLU A 31 10.72 -13.01 0.11
CA GLU A 31 9.96 -13.26 -1.11
C GLU A 31 8.98 -12.12 -1.40
N LEU A 32 8.83 -11.80 -2.69
CA LEU A 32 7.87 -10.80 -3.16
C LEU A 32 6.44 -11.18 -2.80
N SER A 33 5.63 -10.16 -2.46
CA SER A 33 4.20 -10.32 -2.24
C SER A 33 3.51 -10.84 -3.50
N ASP A 34 2.42 -11.58 -3.32
CA ASP A 34 1.72 -12.17 -4.45
C ASP A 34 1.12 -11.09 -5.36
N SER A 35 0.68 -9.95 -4.80
CA SER A 35 0.25 -8.78 -5.57
C SER A 35 1.37 -8.20 -6.43
N PHE A 36 2.60 -8.06 -5.91
CA PHE A 36 3.74 -7.61 -6.70
C PHE A 36 4.10 -8.60 -7.83
N VAL A 37 4.06 -9.91 -7.55
CA VAL A 37 4.28 -10.95 -8.56
C VAL A 37 3.23 -10.86 -9.67
N ARG A 38 1.94 -10.72 -9.32
CA ARG A 38 0.85 -10.56 -10.31
C ARG A 38 1.03 -9.30 -11.16
N SER A 39 1.44 -8.18 -10.55
CA SER A 39 1.79 -6.96 -11.27
C SER A 39 2.93 -7.16 -12.27
N SER A 40 3.97 -7.89 -11.87
CA SER A 40 5.11 -8.22 -12.75
C SER A 40 4.69 -9.13 -13.91
N VAL A 41 3.75 -10.05 -13.68
CA VAL A 41 3.18 -10.91 -14.73
C VAL A 41 2.34 -10.08 -15.71
N ALA A 42 1.52 -9.14 -15.22
CA ALA A 42 0.72 -8.26 -16.05
C ALA A 42 1.59 -7.39 -16.96
N ASP A 43 2.67 -6.82 -16.43
CA ASP A 43 3.66 -6.04 -17.18
C ASP A 43 4.28 -6.86 -18.32
N LYS A 44 4.70 -8.10 -18.04
CA LYS A 44 5.24 -9.02 -19.06
C LYS A 44 4.22 -9.34 -20.14
N ALA A 45 2.97 -9.61 -19.77
CA ALA A 45 1.91 -9.95 -20.72
C ALA A 45 1.54 -8.78 -21.64
N LEU A 46 1.67 -7.55 -21.15
CA LEU A 46 1.31 -6.32 -21.87
C LEU A 46 2.53 -5.61 -22.49
N ASN A 47 3.73 -6.20 -22.36
CA ASN A 47 5.00 -5.61 -22.80
C ASN A 47 5.18 -4.16 -22.34
N THR A 48 4.93 -3.92 -21.05
CA THR A 48 5.03 -2.60 -20.40
C THR A 48 5.77 -2.70 -19.07
N PHE A 49 6.09 -1.55 -18.47
CA PHE A 49 6.55 -1.44 -17.09
C PHE A 49 5.71 -0.39 -16.38
N TYR A 50 4.52 -0.80 -15.94
CA TYR A 50 3.54 0.08 -15.30
C TYR A 50 3.05 -0.55 -13.99
N TYR A 51 2.49 -1.76 -14.04
CA TYR A 51 1.83 -2.37 -12.88
C TYR A 51 2.80 -2.72 -11.75
N ALA A 52 4.03 -3.13 -12.07
CA ALA A 52 5.05 -3.49 -11.08
C ALA A 52 5.89 -2.28 -10.63
N GLN A 53 5.57 -1.06 -11.08
CA GLN A 53 6.22 0.12 -10.54
C GLN A 53 5.91 0.25 -9.04
N PRO A 54 6.89 0.52 -8.16
CA PRO A 54 6.65 0.59 -6.72
C PRO A 54 5.50 1.53 -6.32
N GLN A 55 5.41 2.71 -6.95
CA GLN A 55 4.32 3.66 -6.74
C GLN A 55 2.95 3.08 -7.11
N GLU A 56 2.88 2.26 -8.16
CA GLU A 56 1.66 1.68 -8.69
C GLU A 56 1.18 0.50 -7.82
N VAL A 57 2.10 -0.29 -7.27
CA VAL A 57 1.79 -1.34 -6.29
C VAL A 57 1.32 -0.72 -4.96
N CYS A 58 2.01 0.32 -4.47
CA CYS A 58 1.58 1.08 -3.29
C CYS A 58 0.20 1.71 -3.48
N ALA A 59 -0.07 2.32 -4.63
CA ALA A 59 -1.38 2.90 -4.95
C ALA A 59 -2.48 1.84 -4.88
N ARG A 60 -2.28 0.68 -5.49
CA ARG A 60 -3.26 -0.44 -5.46
C ARG A 60 -3.48 -0.99 -4.06
N ALA A 61 -2.43 -1.09 -3.26
CA ALA A 61 -2.53 -1.48 -1.86
C ALA A 61 -3.36 -0.46 -1.05
N PHE A 62 -3.09 0.82 -1.24
CA PHE A 62 -3.83 1.91 -0.57
C PHE A 62 -5.30 1.96 -1.03
N GLU A 63 -5.56 1.81 -2.32
CA GLU A 63 -6.92 1.73 -2.86
C GLU A 63 -7.71 0.55 -2.28
N ALA A 64 -7.07 -0.62 -2.11
CA ALA A 64 -7.69 -1.78 -1.47
C ALA A 64 -8.02 -1.49 0.00
N PHE A 65 -7.09 -0.86 0.73
CA PHE A 65 -7.32 -0.41 2.12
C PHE A 65 -8.52 0.53 2.24
N ILE A 66 -8.57 1.61 1.43
CA ILE A 66 -9.68 2.57 1.44
C ILE A 66 -10.99 1.90 1.05
N GLN A 67 -10.96 1.00 0.06
CA GLN A 67 -12.14 0.24 -0.36
C GLN A 67 -12.72 -0.61 0.77
N ASP A 68 -11.91 -1.07 1.72
CA ASP A 68 -12.37 -1.94 2.81
C ASP A 68 -12.83 -1.14 4.05
N GLN A 69 -12.64 0.19 4.08
CA GLN A 69 -13.10 1.04 5.18
C GLN A 69 -14.64 1.18 5.24
N PRO A 70 -15.24 1.37 6.44
CA PRO A 70 -16.69 1.48 6.59
C PRO A 70 -17.25 2.74 5.91
N LEU A 71 -16.51 3.86 5.95
CA LEU A 71 -16.91 5.11 5.29
C LEU A 71 -16.53 5.05 3.81
N LYS A 72 -17.53 5.01 2.93
CA LYS A 72 -17.32 5.02 1.47
C LYS A 72 -17.31 6.45 0.95
N ASN A 73 -16.25 6.82 0.24
CA ASN A 73 -16.19 8.07 -0.51
C ASN A 73 -15.82 7.77 -1.97
N ALA A 74 -16.75 8.02 -2.88
CA ALA A 74 -16.57 7.78 -4.31
C ALA A 74 -15.57 8.74 -4.99
N LEU A 75 -15.03 9.72 -4.25
CA LEU A 75 -13.89 10.55 -4.67
C LEU A 75 -12.55 9.94 -4.24
N LEU A 76 -12.53 9.09 -3.20
CA LEU A 76 -11.29 8.48 -2.69
C LEU A 76 -10.94 7.19 -3.42
N VAL A 77 -11.94 6.34 -3.70
CA VAL A 77 -11.76 5.12 -4.50
C VAL A 77 -13.00 4.85 -5.33
N ARG A 78 -12.82 4.63 -6.64
CA ARG A 78 -13.84 4.07 -7.53
C ARG A 78 -13.39 2.71 -8.05
N GLY A 79 -14.08 1.65 -7.63
CA GLY A 79 -14.20 0.44 -8.45
C GLY A 79 -13.01 -0.53 -8.49
N THR A 80 -12.27 -0.74 -7.40
CA THR A 80 -11.19 -1.76 -7.30
C THR A 80 -11.67 -3.22 -7.47
N LYS A 81 -12.98 -3.46 -7.56
CA LYS A 81 -13.58 -4.80 -7.72
C LYS A 81 -13.99 -5.12 -9.16
N LEU A 82 -14.12 -4.13 -10.04
CA LEU A 82 -14.66 -4.30 -11.40
C LEU A 82 -13.84 -3.59 -12.51
N SER A 83 -12.76 -2.88 -12.15
CA SER A 83 -11.88 -2.23 -13.12
C SER A 83 -11.09 -3.22 -13.98
N GLY A 84 -10.46 -2.74 -15.05
CA GLY A 84 -9.58 -3.58 -15.89
C GLY A 84 -8.42 -4.17 -15.08
N GLU A 85 -7.89 -3.39 -14.14
CA GLU A 85 -6.85 -3.77 -13.19
C GLU A 85 -7.34 -4.85 -12.22
N ALA A 86 -8.59 -4.76 -11.76
CA ALA A 86 -9.20 -5.81 -10.95
C ALA A 86 -9.22 -7.16 -11.70
N LYS A 87 -9.47 -7.15 -13.01
CA LYS A 87 -9.42 -8.36 -13.85
C LYS A 87 -7.99 -8.88 -14.04
N LEU A 88 -7.01 -7.99 -14.14
CA LEU A 88 -5.58 -8.36 -14.22
C LEU A 88 -5.03 -8.96 -12.93
N GLY A 89 -5.74 -8.85 -11.81
CA GLY A 89 -5.33 -9.47 -10.55
C GLY A 89 -4.33 -8.65 -9.73
N VAL A 90 -4.03 -7.42 -10.13
CA VAL A 90 -2.95 -6.62 -9.54
C VAL A 90 -3.26 -6.03 -8.15
N TYR A 91 -4.50 -6.14 -7.68
CA TYR A 91 -4.86 -5.75 -6.32
C TYR A 91 -4.53 -6.84 -5.29
N PRO A 92 -4.28 -6.46 -4.01
CA PRO A 92 -4.22 -7.40 -2.89
C PRO A 92 -5.51 -8.20 -2.71
N ARG A 93 -5.36 -9.48 -2.33
CA ARG A 93 -6.47 -10.43 -2.15
C ARG A 93 -6.20 -11.39 -0.99
N GLY A 94 -7.27 -12.04 -0.50
CA GLY A 94 -7.15 -13.00 0.60
C GLY A 94 -6.47 -12.40 1.82
N GLU A 95 -5.47 -13.10 2.34
CA GLU A 95 -4.70 -12.73 3.53
C GLU A 95 -3.89 -11.43 3.39
N GLU A 96 -3.57 -10.98 2.16
CA GLU A 96 -2.89 -9.69 1.95
C GLU A 96 -3.77 -8.53 2.44
N ARG A 97 -5.10 -8.65 2.34
CA ARG A 97 -6.02 -7.56 2.68
C ARG A 97 -6.05 -7.19 4.16
N PRO A 98 -6.33 -8.11 5.09
CA PRO A 98 -6.33 -7.78 6.52
C PRO A 98 -4.94 -7.33 7.00
N LEU A 99 -3.86 -7.89 6.46
CA LEU A 99 -2.50 -7.48 6.77
C LEU A 99 -2.23 -6.02 6.39
N LEU A 100 -2.58 -5.65 5.16
CA LEU A 100 -2.40 -4.28 4.67
C LEU A 100 -3.33 -3.31 5.39
N ASP A 101 -4.58 -3.69 5.67
CA ASP A 101 -5.51 -2.88 6.45
C ASP A 101 -4.94 -2.51 7.82
N GLN A 102 -4.39 -3.48 8.54
CA GLN A 102 -3.75 -3.25 9.83
C GLN A 102 -2.53 -2.33 9.69
N SER A 103 -1.67 -2.58 8.71
CA SER A 103 -0.45 -1.79 8.48
C SER A 103 -0.75 -0.32 8.18
N PHE A 104 -1.73 -0.05 7.32
CA PHE A 104 -2.17 1.31 7.01
C PHE A 104 -2.82 1.98 8.24
N LYS A 105 -3.64 1.27 9.02
CA LYS A 105 -4.22 1.80 10.26
C LYS A 105 -3.15 2.17 11.28
N ASP A 106 -2.15 1.33 11.48
CA ASP A 106 -1.07 1.58 12.44
C ASP A 106 -0.26 2.83 12.06
N TYR A 107 0.05 2.99 10.77
CA TYR A 107 0.74 4.18 10.28
C TYR A 107 -0.13 5.45 10.37
N PHE A 108 -1.33 5.45 9.77
CA PHE A 108 -2.15 6.66 9.66
C PHE A 108 -2.76 7.11 10.99
N SER A 109 -3.04 6.19 11.92
CA SER A 109 -3.49 6.56 13.28
C SER A 109 -2.42 7.34 14.04
N ARG A 110 -1.15 6.92 13.93
CA ARG A 110 -0.01 7.59 14.58
C ARG A 110 0.33 8.91 13.92
N LEU A 111 0.30 8.94 12.59
CA LEU A 111 0.46 10.19 11.83
C LEU A 111 -0.63 11.19 12.22
N GLY A 112 -1.90 10.76 12.22
CA GLY A 112 -3.03 11.59 12.59
C GLY A 112 -2.88 12.15 14.00
N TYR A 113 -2.50 11.32 14.97
CA TYR A 113 -2.24 11.76 16.34
C TYR A 113 -1.11 12.80 16.43
N ALA A 114 0.00 12.59 15.72
CA ALA A 114 1.12 13.53 15.70
C ALA A 114 0.73 14.89 15.11
N VAL A 115 -0.05 14.89 14.02
CA VAL A 115 -0.55 16.11 13.36
C VAL A 115 -1.56 16.85 14.25
N ASP A 116 -2.47 16.13 14.90
CA ASP A 116 -3.44 16.72 15.82
C ASP A 116 -2.74 17.38 17.02
N LYS A 117 -1.78 16.68 17.63
CA LYS A 117 -0.96 17.24 18.71
C LYS A 117 -0.16 18.47 18.29
N GLN A 118 0.37 18.50 17.07
CA GLN A 118 1.07 19.68 16.54
C GLN A 118 0.11 20.86 16.32
N SER A 119 -1.14 20.57 15.94
CA SER A 119 -2.17 21.58 15.68
C SER A 119 -2.68 22.24 16.97
N LEU A 120 -2.64 21.53 18.10
CA LEU A 120 -3.00 22.02 19.43
C LEU A 120 -1.91 22.86 20.13
N VAL A 121 -0.70 22.92 19.54
CA VAL A 121 0.45 23.67 20.09
C VAL A 121 0.67 24.99 19.32
N LYS A 122 -0.25 25.36 18.44
CA LYS A 122 -0.33 26.68 17.79
C LYS A 122 -1.42 27.52 18.43
#